data_AF-A0A6G1WWX6-F1
#
_entry.id   AF-A0A6G1WWX6-F1
#
_cell.length_a   1.000
_cell.length_b   1.000
_cell.length_c   1.000
_cell.angle_alpha   90.00
_cell.angle_beta   90.00
_cell.angle_gamma   90.00
#
_symmetry.space_group_name_H-M   'P 1'
#
loop_
_entity.id
_entity.type
_entity.pdbx_description
1 polymer ?
#
loop_
_entity_poly.entity_id
_entity_poly.type
_entity_poly.pdbx_seq_one_letter_code
_entity_poly.pdbx_strand_id
1 'polypeptide(L)' 'MPGETTRTIMKHGRFSGVIAIPKDYRRYHHLDPGAEVKVIYDSLLLIIPPGGEKKLRERGELIRRLLE' A
#
# COMPACT_ATOMS: atom_id res chain seq x y z
N MET A 1 11.17 -2.08 8.50
CA MET A 1 11.29 -0.79 9.21
C MET A 1 9.87 -0.34 9.54
N PRO A 2 9.46 -0.30 10.82
CA PRO A 2 8.20 0.34 11.21
C PRO A 2 8.38 1.86 11.11
N GLY A 3 7.38 2.56 10.58
CA GLY A 3 7.40 4.02 10.45
C GLY A 3 5.99 4.55 10.22
N GLU A 4 5.72 5.73 10.76
CA GLU A 4 4.44 6.42 10.65
C GLU A 4 4.67 7.83 10.10
N THR A 5 3.83 8.26 9.16
CA THR A 5 3.88 9.60 8.59
C THR A 5 2.50 9.99 8.08
N THR A 6 2.12 11.24 8.29
CA THR A 6 0.91 11.82 7.67
C THR A 6 1.26 12.41 6.31
N ARG A 7 0.41 12.18 5.30
CA ARG A 7 0.56 12.71 3.94
C ARG A 7 -0.78 13.26 3.45
N THR A 8 -0.73 14.34 2.68
CA THR A 8 -1.91 14.89 2.02
C THR A 8 -2.20 14.11 0.74
N ILE A 9 -3.48 13.80 0.50
CA ILE A 9 -3.94 13.21 -0.76
C ILE A 9 -3.90 14.30 -1.83
N MET A 10 -3.22 14.02 -2.94
CA MET A 10 -3.21 14.89 -4.11
C MET A 10 -4.25 14.39 -5.12
N LYS A 11 -4.90 15.33 -5.81
CA LYS A 11 -5.89 14.98 -6.85
C LYS A 11 -5.20 14.37 -8.06
N HIS A 12 -5.71 13.24 -8.54
CA HIS A 12 -5.29 12.63 -9.81
C HIS A 12 -6.52 12.34 -10.67
N GLY A 13 -6.74 13.14 -11.71
CA GLY A 13 -7.96 13.04 -12.50
C GLY A 13 -9.25 13.37 -11.71
N ARG A 14 -10.38 12.85 -12.19
CA ARG A 14 -11.71 13.14 -11.61
C ARG A 14 -12.09 12.21 -10.45
N PHE A 15 -11.63 10.97 -10.48
CA PHE A 15 -12.10 9.90 -9.61
C PHE A 15 -10.99 9.24 -8.78
N SER A 16 -9.76 9.74 -8.82
CA SER A 16 -8.65 9.16 -8.06
C SER A 16 -7.86 10.19 -7.26
N GLY A 17 -7.31 9.74 -6.14
CA GLY A 17 -6.34 10.46 -5.35
C GLY A 17 -5.03 9.70 -5.33
N VAL A 18 -3.92 10.41 -5.19
CA VAL A 18 -2.59 9.81 -5.04
C VAL A 18 -1.95 10.27 -3.73
N ILE A 19 -1.30 9.33 -3.06
CA ILE A 19 -0.48 9.59 -1.88
C ILE A 19 0.99 9.36 -2.22
N ALA A 20 1.85 10.24 -1.75
CA ALA A 20 3.29 10.04 -1.91
C ALA A 20 3.77 8.91 -0.99
N ILE A 21 4.23 7.80 -1.58
CA ILE A 21 4.84 6.70 -0.82
C ILE A 21 6.18 7.18 -0.25
N PRO A 22 6.46 6.95 1.05
CA PRO A 22 7.73 7.32 1.67
C PRO A 22 8.93 6.73 0.92
N LYS A 23 9.96 7.55 0.70
CA LYS A 23 11.17 7.18 -0.07
C LYS A 23 11.83 5.90 0.43
N ASP A 24 11.89 5.70 1.74
CA ASP A 24 12.53 4.53 2.34
C ASP A 24 11.74 3.25 2.09
N TYR A 25 10.41 3.31 2.20
CA TYR A 25 9.52 2.20 1.84
C TYR A 25 9.66 1.84 0.37
N ARG A 26 9.66 2.86 -0.50
CA ARG A 26 9.82 2.71 -1.95
C ARG A 26 11.12 1.98 -2.30
N ARG A 27 12.24 2.41 -1.70
CA ARG A 27 13.57 1.79 -1.90
C ARG A 27 13.63 0.36 -1.42
N TYR A 28 13.11 0.11 -0.21
CA TYR A 28 13.13 -1.22 0.39
C TYR A 28 12.32 -2.24 -0.42
N HIS A 29 11.22 -1.81 -1.04
CA HIS A 29 10.34 -2.66 -1.84
C HIS A 29 10.56 -2.56 -3.36
N HIS A 30 11.62 -1.86 -3.81
CA HIS A 30 11.92 -1.67 -5.24
C HIS A 30 10.72 -1.16 -6.04
N LEU A 31 9.96 -0.22 -5.47
CA LEU A 31 8.77 0.38 -6.08
C LEU A 31 9.17 1.52 -7.03
N ASP A 32 9.86 1.15 -8.10
CA ASP A 32 10.31 2.07 -9.14
C ASP A 32 9.16 2.49 -10.07
N PRO A 33 9.30 3.59 -10.84
CA PRO A 33 8.28 3.98 -11.82
C PRO A 33 7.95 2.82 -12.78
N GLY A 34 6.67 2.49 -12.88
CA GLY A 34 6.18 1.35 -13.67
C GLY A 34 6.02 0.04 -12.89
N ALA A 35 6.46 -0.02 -11.62
CA ALA A 35 6.17 -1.16 -10.76
C ALA A 35 4.67 -1.24 -10.45
N GLU A 36 4.09 -2.42 -10.62
CA GLU A 36 2.71 -2.69 -10.23
C GLU A 36 2.62 -3.03 -8.75
N VAL A 37 1.57 -2.56 -8.08
CA VAL A 37 1.27 -2.90 -6.70
C VAL A 37 -0.16 -3.39 -6.61
N LYS A 38 -0.42 -4.31 -5.67
CA LYS A 38 -1.78 -4.72 -5.36
C LYS A 38 -2.35 -3.81 -4.26
N VAL A 39 -3.55 -3.30 -4.46
CA VAL A 39 -4.27 -2.52 -3.45
C VAL A 39 -5.50 -3.32 -3.01
N ILE A 40 -5.68 -3.47 -1.70
CA ILE A 40 -6.87 -4.06 -1.08
C ILE A 40 -7.46 -3.01 -0.16
N TYR A 41 -8.76 -2.79 -0.23
CA TYR A 41 -9.42 -1.73 0.52
C TYR A 41 -10.84 -2.09 0.95
N ASP A 42 -11.25 -1.60 2.12
CA ASP A 42 -12.63 -1.48 2.62
C ASP A 42 -12.66 -0.33 3.65
N SER A 43 -12.69 -0.62 4.96
CA SER A 43 -12.53 0.39 6.02
C SER A 43 -11.11 1.00 6.10
N LEU A 44 -10.10 0.23 5.68
CA LEU A 44 -8.70 0.62 5.56
C LEU A 44 -8.18 0.36 4.15
N LEU A 45 -7.10 1.04 3.76
CA LEU A 45 -6.41 0.83 2.48
C LEU A 45 -5.04 0.20 2.73
N LEU A 46 -4.81 -0.99 2.16
CA LEU A 46 -3.53 -1.70 2.20
C LEU A 46 -2.87 -1.71 0.82
N ILE A 47 -1.59 -1.32 0.77
CA ILE A 47 -0.73 -1.38 -0.42
C ILE A 47 0.24 -2.54 -0.27
N ILE A 48 0.20 -3.47 -1.21
CA ILE A 48 1.02 -4.68 -1.21
C ILE A 48 2.04 -4.56 -2.36
N PRO A 49 3.35 -4.52 -2.05
CA PRO A 49 4.40 -4.45 -3.05
C PRO A 49 4.56 -5.80 -3.78
N PRO A 50 5.24 -5.81 -4.95
CA PRO A 50 5.59 -7.03 -5.65
C PRO A 50 6.25 -8.07 -4.73
N GLY A 51 5.83 -9.34 -4.83
CA GLY A 51 6.35 -10.42 -3.99
C GLY A 51 5.79 -10.46 -2.57
N GLY A 52 4.91 -9.52 -2.21
CA GLY A 52 4.22 -9.46 -0.92
C GLY A 52 3.09 -10.50 -0.76
N GLU A 53 2.72 -11.20 -1.82
CA GLU A 53 1.57 -12.12 -1.86
C GLU A 53 1.73 -13.29 -0.89
N LYS A 54 2.97 -13.74 -0.65
CA LYS A 54 3.24 -14.78 0.34
C LYS A 54 2.84 -14.34 1.75
N LYS A 55 3.29 -13.14 2.17
CA LYS A 55 2.94 -12.58 3.48
C LYS A 55 1.45 -12.27 3.59
N LEU A 56 0.83 -11.83 2.49
CA LEU A 56 -0.62 -11.63 2.41
C LEU A 56 -1.37 -12.93 2.72
N ARG A 57 -0.97 -14.04 2.09
CA ARG A 57 -1.59 -15.36 2.34
C ARG A 57 -1.39 -15.84 3.77
N GLU A 58 -0.18 -15.73 4.29
CA GLU A 58 0.16 -16.13 5.67
C GLU A 58 -0.62 -15.34 6.73
N ARG A 59 -1.02 -14.10 6.41
CA ARG A 59 -1.72 -13.19 7.34
C ARG A 59 -3.15 -12.86 6.90
N GLY A 60 -3.73 -13.66 6.00
CA GLY A 60 -4.99 -13.34 5.34
C GLY A 60 -6.14 -13.10 6.32
N GLU A 61 -6.26 -13.94 7.36
CA GLU A 61 -7.33 -13.80 8.35
C GLU A 61 -7.18 -12.54 9.20
N LEU A 62 -5.94 -12.19 9.60
CA LEU A 62 -5.67 -10.94 10.32
C LEU A 62 -6.00 -9.72 9.45
N ILE A 63 -5.58 -9.74 8.18
CA ILE A 63 -5.84 -8.64 7.25
C ILE A 63 -7.35 -8.49 7.02
N ARG A 64 -8.08 -9.59 6.91
CA ARG A 64 -9.53 -9.58 6.79
C ARG A 64 -10.20 -8.90 7.99
N ARG A 65 -9.82 -9.28 9.21
CA ARG A 65 -10.34 -8.67 10.45
C ARG A 65 -9.97 -7.19 10.62
N LEU A 66 -8.90 -6.72 9.97
CA LEU A 66 -8.52 -5.30 9.98
C LEU A 66 -9.30 -4.49 8.94
N LEU A 67 -9.85 -5.15 7.91
CA LEU A 67 -10.60 -4.51 6.84
C LEU A 67 -12.11 -4.47 7.11
N GLU A 68 -12.64 -5.44 7.87
CA GLU A 68 -14.01 -5.45 8.43
C GLU A 68 -14.16 -4.42 9.57
#